data_AF-A0A3M7A3H5-F1
#
_entry.id   AF-A0A3M7A3H5-F1
#
_cell.length_a   1.000
_cell.length_b   1.000
_cell.length_c   1.000
_cell.angle_alpha   90.00
_cell.angle_beta   90.00
_cell.angle_gamma   90.00
#
_symmetry.space_group_name_H-M   'P 1'
#
loop_
_entity.id
_entity.type
_entity.pdbx_description
1 polymer ?
#
loop_
_entity_poly.entity_id
_entity_poly.type
_entity_poly.pdbx_seq_one_letter_code
_entity_poly.pdbx_strand_id
1 'polypeptide(L)'
;MGELVPSILKSVKSGQTERETVLALRALGMILITDPRDEVYDTVADTFKRSINDGEYAAVKIAGIRSLSAATFYGGASTEEVEEVMDLFLDIVSSDGAVVEAPDNAEIVTAALEEWGFLATQLEDMEETTEAAMDTFVDQLESGDVDVQVAAGENIALLFEKSYTDAEPGDDVEKLDPNDVETGHGQPTMIKRYTVYRQKHLLQSTLESLAKASSKRLSKKDRKQLHTAFADIAHTVEKPTRGPRYSTALDEDGREYGSRMKVNLGAGSIMTIDAWWKLARFQGLKRLLQAGFLVHYEFNEAVYESLPVVVDDE
;
A
#
# COMPACT_ATOMS: atom_id res chain seq x y z
N MET A 1 -25.85 -10.80 0.99
CA MET A 1 -24.84 -11.80 0.57
C MET A 1 -25.30 -13.23 0.31
N GLY A 2 -26.29 -13.79 1.04
CA GLY A 2 -26.68 -15.22 1.05
C GLY A 2 -26.48 -16.04 -0.23
N GLU A 3 -27.26 -15.82 -1.29
CA GLU A 3 -27.12 -16.58 -2.56
C GLU A 3 -26.16 -15.93 -3.57
N LEU A 4 -25.83 -14.64 -3.39
CA LEU A 4 -25.06 -13.88 -4.36
C LEU A 4 -23.58 -14.28 -4.35
N VAL A 5 -22.97 -14.37 -3.17
CA VAL A 5 -21.55 -14.76 -3.03
C VAL A 5 -21.31 -16.19 -3.55
N PRO A 6 -22.09 -17.22 -3.13
CA PRO A 6 -21.96 -18.56 -3.69
C PRO A 6 -22.15 -18.61 -5.22
N SER A 7 -23.09 -17.83 -5.75
CA SER A 7 -23.37 -17.79 -7.19
C SER A 7 -22.22 -17.18 -7.98
N ILE A 8 -21.63 -16.09 -7.49
CA ILE A 8 -20.48 -15.45 -8.15
C ILE A 8 -19.21 -16.32 -8.00
N LEU A 9 -19.01 -16.96 -6.84
CA LEU A 9 -17.93 -17.93 -6.66
C LEU A 9 -18.01 -19.09 -7.66
N LYS A 10 -19.22 -19.50 -8.04
CA LYS A 10 -19.40 -20.48 -9.12
C LYS A 10 -18.88 -19.95 -10.45
N SER A 11 -19.17 -18.69 -10.81
CA SER A 11 -18.60 -18.06 -12.01
C SER A 11 -17.08 -17.93 -11.97
N VAL A 12 -16.46 -17.78 -10.79
CA VAL A 12 -14.99 -17.83 -10.68
C VAL A 12 -14.47 -19.25 -10.97
N LYS A 13 -15.10 -20.27 -10.38
CA LYS A 13 -14.65 -21.67 -10.46
C LYS A 13 -14.94 -22.35 -11.81
N SER A 14 -16.05 -21.99 -12.45
CA SER A 14 -16.52 -22.61 -13.70
C SER A 14 -16.69 -21.62 -14.85
N GLY A 15 -16.12 -20.42 -14.72
CA GLY A 15 -16.16 -19.41 -15.77
C GLY A 15 -15.49 -19.92 -17.04
N GLN A 16 -16.10 -19.63 -18.20
CA GLN A 16 -15.60 -20.14 -19.48
C GLN A 16 -14.67 -19.16 -20.20
N THR A 17 -14.59 -17.92 -19.71
CA THR A 17 -13.82 -16.85 -20.35
C THR A 17 -13.05 -16.06 -19.31
N GLU A 18 -11.87 -15.56 -19.70
CA GLU A 18 -11.07 -14.61 -18.91
C GLU A 18 -11.94 -13.48 -18.35
N ARG A 19 -12.77 -12.86 -19.21
CA ARG A 19 -13.63 -11.74 -18.85
C ARG A 19 -14.66 -12.10 -17.79
N GLU A 20 -15.30 -13.26 -17.89
CA GLU A 20 -16.27 -13.72 -16.90
C GLU A 20 -15.61 -13.88 -15.53
N THR A 21 -14.48 -14.58 -15.47
CA THR A 21 -13.75 -14.83 -14.22
C THR A 21 -13.26 -13.53 -13.60
N VAL A 22 -12.67 -12.62 -14.39
CA VAL A 22 -12.21 -11.30 -13.90
C VAL A 22 -13.36 -10.46 -13.36
N LEU A 23 -14.51 -10.42 -14.04
CA LEU A 23 -15.67 -9.68 -13.57
C LEU A 23 -16.27 -10.29 -12.30
N ALA A 24 -16.28 -11.62 -12.19
CA ALA A 24 -16.74 -12.30 -10.99
C ALA A 24 -15.85 -12.00 -9.78
N LEU A 25 -14.52 -12.04 -9.94
CA LEU A 25 -13.55 -11.65 -8.91
C LEU A 25 -13.77 -10.20 -8.46
N ARG A 26 -13.83 -9.26 -9.41
CA ARG A 26 -14.09 -7.84 -9.11
C ARG A 26 -15.43 -7.61 -8.43
N ALA A 27 -16.48 -8.33 -8.83
CA ALA A 27 -17.78 -8.22 -8.20
C ALA A 27 -17.74 -8.69 -6.74
N LEU A 28 -16.99 -9.74 -6.41
CA LEU A 28 -16.79 -10.17 -5.03
C LEU A 28 -15.99 -9.13 -4.23
N GLY A 29 -14.91 -8.57 -4.79
CA GLY A 29 -14.17 -7.46 -4.16
C GLY A 29 -15.05 -6.24 -3.86
N MET A 30 -15.95 -5.89 -4.78
CA MET A 30 -16.94 -4.83 -4.57
C MET A 30 -17.96 -5.16 -3.49
N ILE A 31 -18.41 -6.42 -3.38
CA ILE A 31 -19.33 -6.84 -2.30
C ILE A 31 -18.64 -6.70 -0.94
N LEU A 32 -17.39 -7.15 -0.83
CA LEU A 32 -16.62 -7.10 0.42
C LEU A 32 -16.50 -5.67 0.96
N ILE A 33 -16.23 -4.69 0.10
CA ILE A 33 -16.10 -3.29 0.54
C ILE A 33 -17.45 -2.58 0.77
N THR A 34 -18.56 -3.08 0.22
CA THR A 34 -19.88 -2.41 0.32
C THR A 34 -20.81 -3.01 1.37
N ASP A 35 -20.56 -4.23 1.80
CA ASP A 35 -21.28 -4.95 2.87
C ASP A 35 -20.21 -5.75 3.65
N PRO A 36 -19.23 -5.13 4.33
CA PRO A 36 -18.18 -5.87 5.03
C PRO A 36 -18.78 -6.76 6.13
N ARG A 37 -18.27 -7.98 6.26
CA ARG A 37 -18.71 -8.97 7.25
C ARG A 37 -17.56 -9.87 7.63
N ASP A 38 -17.44 -10.12 8.93
CA ASP A 38 -16.28 -10.80 9.52
C ASP A 38 -16.11 -12.28 9.11
N GLU A 39 -17.15 -12.88 8.53
CA GLU A 39 -17.19 -14.32 8.24
C GLU A 39 -16.93 -14.64 6.75
N VAL A 40 -16.75 -13.61 5.92
CA VAL A 40 -16.72 -13.78 4.47
C VAL A 40 -15.35 -14.23 4.00
N TYR A 41 -14.27 -13.87 4.70
CA TYR A 41 -12.90 -14.25 4.36
C TYR A 41 -12.77 -15.77 4.16
N ASP A 42 -13.16 -16.57 5.15
CA ASP A 42 -13.14 -18.04 5.11
C ASP A 42 -13.89 -18.63 3.90
N THR A 43 -14.94 -17.94 3.45
CA THR A 43 -15.77 -18.40 2.33
C THR A 43 -15.10 -18.18 0.97
N VAL A 44 -14.29 -17.12 0.84
CA VAL A 44 -13.79 -16.65 -0.46
C VAL A 44 -12.29 -16.84 -0.66
N ALA A 45 -11.49 -16.83 0.42
CA ALA A 45 -10.03 -16.79 0.39
C ALA A 45 -9.42 -17.91 -0.47
N ASP A 46 -9.82 -19.17 -0.23
CA ASP A 46 -9.36 -20.33 -1.00
C ASP A 46 -9.65 -20.24 -2.50
N THR A 47 -10.73 -19.58 -2.89
CA THR A 47 -11.10 -19.42 -4.29
C THR A 47 -10.22 -18.34 -4.95
N PHE A 48 -9.88 -17.28 -4.20
CA PHE A 48 -8.97 -16.26 -4.67
C PHE A 48 -7.53 -16.76 -4.73
N LYS A 49 -7.04 -17.45 -3.69
CA LYS A 49 -5.72 -18.11 -3.70
C LYS A 49 -5.58 -19.06 -4.90
N ARG A 50 -6.61 -19.86 -5.21
CA ARG A 50 -6.63 -20.68 -6.45
C ARG A 50 -6.64 -19.87 -7.74
N SER A 51 -7.35 -18.74 -7.78
CA SER A 51 -7.34 -17.88 -8.98
C SER A 51 -5.97 -17.25 -9.24
N ILE A 52 -5.22 -16.98 -8.17
CA ILE A 52 -3.84 -16.47 -8.22
C ILE A 52 -2.90 -17.57 -8.73
N ASN A 53 -2.93 -18.76 -8.14
CA ASN A 53 -2.03 -19.86 -8.47
C ASN A 53 -2.35 -20.51 -9.83
N ASP A 54 -3.62 -20.87 -10.05
CA ASP A 54 -4.03 -21.73 -11.16
C ASP A 54 -4.67 -20.95 -12.33
N GLY A 55 -4.83 -19.63 -12.21
CA GLY A 55 -5.46 -18.81 -13.24
C GLY A 55 -4.66 -18.83 -14.55
N GLU A 56 -5.32 -19.11 -15.67
CA GLU A 56 -4.68 -19.19 -17.00
C GLU A 56 -4.16 -17.83 -17.50
N TYR A 57 -4.85 -16.75 -17.16
CA TYR A 57 -4.58 -15.40 -17.65
C TYR A 57 -4.03 -14.50 -16.54
N ALA A 58 -3.04 -13.66 -16.87
CA ALA A 58 -2.48 -12.69 -15.93
C ALA A 58 -3.56 -11.79 -15.32
N ALA A 59 -4.56 -11.37 -16.11
CA ALA A 59 -5.68 -10.56 -15.60
C ALA A 59 -6.50 -11.27 -14.53
N VAL A 60 -6.64 -12.61 -14.60
CA VAL A 60 -7.31 -13.41 -13.56
C VAL A 60 -6.47 -13.44 -12.29
N LYS A 61 -5.16 -13.64 -12.41
CA LYS A 61 -4.24 -13.60 -11.25
C LYS A 61 -4.25 -12.24 -10.56
N ILE A 62 -4.16 -11.15 -11.32
CA ILE A 62 -4.22 -9.76 -10.81
C ILE A 62 -5.58 -9.49 -10.14
N ALA A 63 -6.69 -9.91 -10.76
CA ALA A 63 -8.01 -9.78 -10.14
C ALA A 63 -8.12 -10.64 -8.87
N GLY A 64 -7.47 -11.80 -8.82
CA GLY A 64 -7.35 -12.66 -7.65
C GLY A 64 -6.60 -11.98 -6.50
N ILE A 65 -5.42 -11.41 -6.77
CA ILE A 65 -4.59 -10.66 -5.80
C ILE A 65 -5.41 -9.54 -5.16
N ARG A 66 -6.04 -8.70 -5.98
CA ARG A 66 -6.85 -7.57 -5.51
C ARG A 66 -8.10 -8.01 -4.74
N SER A 67 -8.72 -9.12 -5.13
CA SER A 67 -9.90 -9.64 -4.44
C SER A 67 -9.55 -10.32 -3.13
N LEU A 68 -8.40 -11.01 -3.06
CA LEU A 68 -7.87 -11.59 -1.84
C LEU A 68 -7.53 -10.48 -0.84
N SER A 69 -6.80 -9.45 -1.28
CA SER A 69 -6.52 -8.27 -0.47
C SER A 69 -7.78 -7.60 0.08
N ALA A 70 -8.81 -7.40 -0.76
CA ALA A 70 -10.09 -6.88 -0.29
C ALA A 70 -10.79 -7.81 0.72
N ALA A 71 -10.69 -9.14 0.55
CA ALA A 71 -11.26 -10.08 1.51
C ALA A 71 -10.51 -10.09 2.83
N THR A 72 -9.18 -10.02 2.78
CA THR A 72 -8.34 -9.93 3.96
C THR A 72 -8.64 -8.65 4.74
N PHE A 73 -8.77 -7.52 4.05
CA PHE A 73 -9.00 -6.23 4.70
C PHE A 73 -10.44 -6.06 5.24
N TYR A 74 -11.46 -6.46 4.47
CA TYR A 74 -12.87 -6.17 4.78
C TYR A 74 -13.70 -7.39 5.17
N GLY A 75 -13.13 -8.59 5.09
CA GLY A 75 -13.85 -9.86 5.25
C GLY A 75 -13.63 -10.56 6.60
N GLY A 76 -12.97 -9.89 7.56
CA GLY A 76 -12.73 -10.39 8.92
C GLY A 76 -11.55 -11.34 9.11
N ALA A 77 -10.52 -11.22 8.28
CA ALA A 77 -9.31 -12.01 8.47
C ALA A 77 -8.64 -11.68 9.83
N SER A 78 -8.06 -12.68 10.47
CA SER A 78 -7.21 -12.50 11.65
C SER A 78 -5.88 -11.85 11.28
N THR A 79 -5.14 -11.34 12.27
CA THR A 79 -3.79 -10.80 12.07
C THR A 79 -2.87 -11.83 11.41
N GLU A 80 -2.91 -13.08 11.86
CA GLU A 80 -2.12 -14.16 11.28
C GLU A 80 -2.50 -14.42 9.81
N GLU A 81 -3.79 -14.36 9.48
CA GLU A 81 -4.26 -14.52 8.10
C GLU A 81 -3.87 -13.33 7.20
N VAL A 82 -3.78 -12.12 7.76
CA VAL A 82 -3.23 -10.94 7.06
C VAL A 82 -1.75 -11.18 6.72
N GLU A 83 -0.96 -11.61 7.71
CA GLU A 83 0.46 -11.91 7.54
C GLU A 83 0.68 -13.03 6.52
N GLU A 84 -0.10 -14.13 6.56
CA GLU A 84 -0.03 -15.21 5.58
C GLU A 84 -0.31 -14.74 4.14
N VAL A 85 -1.25 -13.82 3.96
CA VAL A 85 -1.55 -13.25 2.63
C VAL A 85 -0.44 -12.29 2.19
N MET A 86 0.13 -11.53 3.12
CA MET A 86 1.31 -10.70 2.84
C MET A 86 2.52 -11.55 2.43
N ASP A 87 2.76 -12.69 3.10
CA ASP A 87 3.82 -13.62 2.71
C ASP A 87 3.60 -14.19 1.31
N LEU A 88 2.37 -14.58 0.97
CA LEU A 88 2.02 -15.00 -0.39
C LEU A 88 2.34 -13.90 -1.43
N PHE A 89 2.00 -12.64 -1.15
CA PHE A 89 2.34 -11.54 -2.05
C PHE A 89 3.84 -11.31 -2.13
N LEU A 90 4.57 -11.44 -1.02
CA LEU A 90 6.02 -11.31 -0.98
C LEU A 90 6.72 -12.41 -1.78
N ASP A 91 6.21 -13.65 -1.73
CA ASP A 91 6.68 -14.77 -2.56
C ASP A 91 6.48 -14.51 -4.07
N ILE A 92 5.36 -13.89 -4.44
CA ILE A 92 5.11 -13.48 -5.83
C ILE A 92 6.13 -12.43 -6.27
N VAL A 93 6.42 -11.45 -5.41
CA VAL A 93 7.37 -10.38 -5.72
C VAL A 93 8.80 -10.90 -5.79
N SER A 94 9.25 -11.68 -4.81
CA SER A 94 10.62 -12.21 -4.74
C SER A 94 10.94 -13.21 -5.87
N SER A 95 9.93 -13.89 -6.41
CA SER A 95 10.06 -14.81 -7.53
C SER A 95 9.81 -14.18 -8.90
N ASP A 96 9.62 -12.86 -8.98
CA ASP A 96 9.22 -12.15 -10.20
C ASP A 96 7.99 -12.78 -10.89
N GLY A 97 7.03 -13.26 -10.09
CA GLY A 97 5.81 -13.95 -10.54
C GLY A 97 5.97 -15.43 -10.87
N ALA A 98 7.17 -16.01 -10.75
CA ALA A 98 7.39 -17.41 -11.11
C ALA A 98 6.64 -18.40 -10.19
N VAL A 99 6.45 -18.08 -8.91
CA VAL A 99 5.72 -18.94 -7.96
C VAL A 99 4.25 -19.17 -8.34
N VAL A 100 3.67 -18.26 -9.15
CA VAL A 100 2.32 -18.35 -9.69
C VAL A 100 2.32 -18.65 -11.20
N GLU A 101 3.37 -19.28 -11.71
CA GLU A 101 3.52 -19.67 -13.13
C GLU A 101 3.44 -18.48 -14.11
N ALA A 102 3.84 -17.28 -13.69
CA ALA A 102 3.86 -16.07 -14.51
C ALA A 102 5.20 -15.32 -14.39
N PRO A 103 6.33 -15.95 -14.75
CA PRO A 103 7.65 -15.34 -14.61
C PRO A 103 7.78 -14.06 -15.44
N ASP A 104 8.51 -13.08 -14.90
CA ASP A 104 8.79 -11.78 -15.51
C ASP A 104 7.53 -10.94 -15.83
N ASN A 105 6.40 -11.22 -15.14
CA ASN A 105 5.16 -10.49 -15.35
C ASN A 105 5.07 -9.27 -14.41
N ALA A 106 5.54 -8.13 -14.90
CA ALA A 106 5.55 -6.87 -14.14
C ALA A 106 4.17 -6.48 -13.60
N GLU A 107 3.07 -6.68 -14.35
CA GLU A 107 1.73 -6.31 -13.89
C GLU A 107 1.28 -7.12 -12.66
N ILE A 108 1.65 -8.40 -12.59
CA ILE A 108 1.39 -9.27 -11.43
C ILE A 108 2.25 -8.85 -10.24
N VAL A 109 3.55 -8.59 -10.46
CA VAL A 109 4.48 -8.15 -9.41
C VAL A 109 4.04 -6.80 -8.83
N THR A 110 3.68 -5.83 -9.69
CA THR A 110 3.12 -4.55 -9.25
C THR A 110 1.85 -4.75 -8.43
N ALA A 111 0.91 -5.59 -8.89
CA ALA A 111 -0.31 -5.85 -8.12
C ALA A 111 -0.01 -6.47 -6.75
N ALA A 112 0.95 -7.39 -6.66
CA ALA A 112 1.37 -7.97 -5.38
C ALA A 112 2.01 -6.94 -4.45
N LEU A 113 2.92 -6.08 -4.95
CA LEU A 113 3.51 -4.98 -4.18
C LEU A 113 2.45 -3.99 -3.67
N GLU A 114 1.56 -3.56 -4.57
CA GLU A 114 0.48 -2.62 -4.28
C GLU A 114 -0.46 -3.12 -3.18
N GLU A 115 -0.81 -4.41 -3.22
CA GLU A 115 -1.72 -5.01 -2.25
C GLU A 115 -1.01 -5.45 -0.97
N TRP A 116 0.29 -5.80 -1.02
CA TRP A 116 1.12 -5.99 0.17
C TRP A 116 1.17 -4.70 1.01
N GLY A 117 1.45 -3.55 0.36
CA GLY A 117 1.48 -2.26 1.03
C GLY A 117 0.13 -1.85 1.61
N PHE A 118 -0.97 -2.18 0.92
CA PHE A 118 -2.32 -1.94 1.41
C PHE A 118 -2.62 -2.75 2.69
N LEU A 119 -2.32 -4.05 2.70
CA LEU A 119 -2.54 -4.91 3.87
C LEU A 119 -1.62 -4.55 5.04
N ALA A 120 -0.37 -4.18 4.77
CA ALA A 120 0.57 -3.72 5.79
C ALA A 120 0.00 -2.54 6.61
N THR A 121 -0.92 -1.73 6.05
CA THR A 121 -1.57 -0.65 6.80
C THR A 121 -2.53 -1.11 7.90
N GLN A 122 -2.87 -2.40 7.99
CA GLN A 122 -3.68 -2.97 9.07
C GLN A 122 -2.84 -3.41 10.28
N LEU A 123 -1.54 -3.59 10.09
CA LEU A 123 -0.64 -4.09 11.13
C LEU A 123 0.01 -2.91 11.85
N GLU A 124 -0.04 -2.90 13.18
CA GLU A 124 0.59 -1.84 13.98
C GLU A 124 2.11 -2.04 14.03
N ASP A 125 2.52 -3.25 14.42
CA ASP A 125 3.92 -3.69 14.45
C ASP A 125 4.27 -4.43 13.15
N MET A 126 5.43 -4.13 12.60
CA MET A 126 5.96 -4.76 11.39
C MET A 126 7.42 -5.20 11.55
N GLU A 127 7.98 -5.20 12.76
CA GLU A 127 9.39 -5.50 12.99
C GLU A 127 9.78 -6.87 12.41
N GLU A 128 8.97 -7.92 12.68
CA GLU A 128 9.27 -9.29 12.26
C GLU A 128 9.24 -9.48 10.72
N THR A 129 8.28 -8.85 10.03
CA THR A 129 8.15 -8.95 8.57
C THR A 129 9.14 -8.05 7.82
N THR A 130 9.69 -7.03 8.48
CA THR A 130 10.46 -5.97 7.82
C THR A 130 11.73 -6.49 7.13
N GLU A 131 12.50 -7.40 7.76
CA GLU A 131 13.80 -7.82 7.20
C GLU A 131 13.63 -8.51 5.83
N ALA A 132 12.74 -9.50 5.74
CA ALA A 132 12.47 -10.22 4.49
C ALA A 132 11.81 -9.32 3.42
N ALA A 133 10.90 -8.44 3.86
CA ALA A 133 10.23 -7.50 2.97
C ALA A 133 11.23 -6.50 2.37
N MET A 134 12.13 -5.95 3.19
CA MET A 134 13.14 -4.99 2.73
C MET A 134 14.13 -5.61 1.76
N ASP A 135 14.60 -6.83 2.00
CA ASP A 135 15.50 -7.53 1.06
C ASP A 135 14.81 -7.65 -0.32
N THR A 136 13.55 -8.07 -0.34
CA THR A 136 12.77 -8.19 -1.57
C THR A 136 12.53 -6.84 -2.25
N PHE A 137 12.11 -5.81 -1.52
CA PHE A 137 11.78 -4.52 -2.12
C PHE A 137 13.01 -3.77 -2.63
N VAL A 138 14.15 -3.90 -1.96
CA VAL A 138 15.41 -3.30 -2.42
C VAL A 138 15.86 -3.93 -3.73
N ASP A 139 15.75 -5.24 -3.88
CA ASP A 139 16.05 -5.94 -5.13
C ASP A 139 15.14 -5.44 -6.27
N GLN A 140 13.84 -5.23 -5.99
CA GLN A 140 12.88 -4.73 -6.98
C GLN A 140 13.10 -3.27 -7.42
N LEU A 141 13.93 -2.48 -6.70
CA LEU A 141 14.35 -1.16 -7.16
C LEU A 141 15.20 -1.23 -8.45
N GLU A 142 15.81 -2.38 -8.74
CA GLU A 142 16.60 -2.62 -9.95
C GLU A 142 15.74 -3.10 -11.14
N SER A 143 14.43 -3.26 -10.95
CA SER A 143 13.51 -3.72 -11.99
C SER A 143 13.54 -2.85 -13.25
N GLY A 144 13.31 -3.48 -14.41
CA GLY A 144 13.17 -2.79 -15.68
C GLY A 144 11.83 -2.06 -15.84
N ASP A 145 10.87 -2.33 -14.96
CA ASP A 145 9.53 -1.76 -14.98
C ASP A 145 9.36 -0.67 -13.91
N VAL A 146 8.87 0.51 -14.33
CA VAL A 146 8.75 1.67 -13.44
C VAL A 146 7.62 1.53 -12.42
N ASP A 147 6.55 0.82 -12.76
CA ASP A 147 5.44 0.61 -11.82
C ASP A 147 5.86 -0.37 -10.72
N VAL A 148 6.68 -1.38 -11.03
CA VAL A 148 7.33 -2.25 -10.03
C VAL A 148 8.28 -1.45 -9.13
N GLN A 149 9.19 -0.66 -9.70
CA GLN A 149 10.13 0.17 -8.93
C GLN A 149 9.39 1.10 -7.97
N VAL A 150 8.36 1.79 -8.45
CA VAL A 150 7.58 2.74 -7.65
C VAL A 150 6.85 2.01 -6.53
N ALA A 151 6.13 0.92 -6.81
CA ALA A 151 5.39 0.19 -5.78
C ALA A 151 6.33 -0.37 -4.69
N ALA A 152 7.51 -0.89 -5.06
CA ALA A 152 8.52 -1.33 -4.11
C ALA A 152 9.05 -0.16 -3.25
N GLY A 153 9.33 0.99 -3.88
CA GLY A 153 9.77 2.19 -3.18
C GLY A 153 8.72 2.77 -2.22
N GLU A 154 7.44 2.75 -2.59
CA GLU A 154 6.34 3.17 -1.71
C GLU A 154 6.23 2.23 -0.49
N ASN A 155 6.41 0.92 -0.66
CA ASN A 155 6.44 -0.03 0.46
C ASN A 155 7.66 0.17 1.37
N ILE A 156 8.82 0.50 0.82
CA ILE A 156 10.01 0.89 1.60
C ILE A 156 9.69 2.12 2.45
N ALA A 157 9.09 3.15 1.85
CA ALA A 157 8.71 4.36 2.58
C ALA A 157 7.69 4.07 3.69
N LEU A 158 6.71 3.21 3.43
CA LEU A 158 5.75 2.75 4.44
C LEU A 158 6.43 2.02 5.60
N LEU A 159 7.41 1.14 5.35
CA LEU A 159 8.15 0.44 6.41
C LEU A 159 8.99 1.41 7.26
N PHE A 160 9.60 2.42 6.63
CA PHE A 160 10.28 3.50 7.36
C PHE A 160 9.30 4.29 8.23
N GLU A 161 8.16 4.71 7.68
CA GLU A 161 7.10 5.39 8.45
C GLU A 161 6.64 4.55 9.64
N LYS A 162 6.33 3.26 9.43
CA LYS A 162 5.87 2.34 10.48
C LYS A 162 6.90 2.03 11.56
N SER A 163 8.19 2.19 11.26
CA SER A 163 9.22 2.04 12.28
C SER A 163 9.23 3.15 13.32
N TYR A 164 8.39 4.18 13.17
CA TYR A 164 8.19 5.24 14.14
C TYR A 164 6.74 5.24 14.64
N THR A 165 6.56 5.45 15.94
CA THR A 165 5.23 5.70 16.51
C THR A 165 5.27 6.92 17.41
N ASP A 166 4.10 7.42 17.80
CA ASP A 166 3.99 8.42 18.86
C ASP A 166 4.66 7.92 20.15
N ALA A 167 5.25 8.86 20.89
CA ALA A 167 5.73 8.64 22.24
C ALA A 167 4.56 8.39 23.21
N GLU A 168 4.62 7.27 23.92
CA GLU A 168 3.62 6.86 24.89
C GLU A 168 4.05 7.23 26.33
N PRO A 169 3.13 7.30 27.31
CA PRO A 169 3.47 7.62 28.70
C PRO A 169 4.51 6.69 29.36
N GLY A 170 4.75 5.51 28.79
CA GLY A 170 5.77 4.56 29.24
C GLY A 170 7.15 4.76 28.63
N ASP A 171 7.29 5.61 27.60
CA ASP A 171 8.56 5.81 26.90
C ASP A 171 9.47 6.77 27.68
N ASP A 172 10.69 6.31 27.97
CA ASP A 172 11.73 7.12 28.60
C ASP A 172 12.53 7.87 27.52
N VAL A 173 11.86 8.84 26.87
CA VAL A 173 12.38 9.59 25.71
C VAL A 173 13.75 10.22 25.97
N GLU A 174 14.00 10.67 27.21
CA GLU A 174 15.29 11.28 27.60
C GLU A 174 16.48 10.31 27.54
N LYS A 175 16.22 8.99 27.57
CA LYS A 175 17.25 7.94 27.49
C LYS A 175 17.47 7.40 26.08
N LEU A 176 16.63 7.76 25.13
CA LEU A 176 16.74 7.31 23.75
C LEU A 176 17.88 8.05 23.01
N ASP A 177 18.40 7.44 21.95
CA ASP A 177 19.33 8.11 21.06
C ASP A 177 18.61 9.32 20.43
N PRO A 178 19.17 10.55 20.47
CA PRO A 178 18.56 11.71 19.84
C PRO A 178 18.30 11.55 18.33
N ASN A 179 18.99 10.62 17.66
CA ASN A 179 18.73 10.30 16.25
C ASN A 179 17.50 9.39 16.04
N ASP A 180 17.03 8.73 17.08
CA ASP A 180 15.87 7.84 17.09
C ASP A 180 14.61 8.56 17.61
N VAL A 181 14.71 9.84 17.93
CA VAL A 181 13.59 10.69 18.39
C VAL A 181 13.42 11.86 17.42
N GLU A 182 12.25 11.99 16.82
CA GLU A 182 11.89 13.14 15.98
C GLU A 182 10.81 13.97 16.67
N THR A 183 11.10 15.24 16.96
CA THR A 183 10.12 16.17 17.54
C THR A 183 9.96 17.36 16.61
N GLY A 184 8.80 17.44 15.94
CA GLY A 184 8.43 18.59 15.13
C GLY A 184 7.81 19.71 15.96
N HIS A 185 7.92 20.95 15.50
CA HIS A 185 7.22 22.07 16.13
C HIS A 185 5.70 21.87 16.04
N GLY A 186 5.05 21.63 17.19
CA GLY A 186 3.60 21.42 17.26
C GLY A 186 3.13 20.04 16.79
N GLN A 187 4.04 19.09 16.61
CA GLN A 187 3.74 17.69 16.28
C GLN A 187 4.05 16.79 17.48
N PRO A 188 3.39 15.61 17.59
CA PRO A 188 3.78 14.60 18.56
C PRO A 188 5.26 14.24 18.44
N THR A 189 5.89 13.90 19.57
CA THR A 189 7.22 13.31 19.54
C THR A 189 7.11 11.89 19.01
N MET A 190 7.87 11.59 17.96
CA MET A 190 7.92 10.29 17.31
C MET A 190 9.17 9.54 17.76
N ILE A 191 9.02 8.25 18.04
CA ILE A 191 10.09 7.37 18.50
C ILE A 191 10.28 6.25 17.51
N LYS A 192 11.52 6.02 17.10
CA LYS A 192 11.89 4.84 16.34
C LYS A 192 11.82 3.58 17.20
N ARG A 193 11.05 2.59 16.75
CA ARG A 193 10.83 1.31 17.43
C ARG A 193 11.82 0.23 17.01
N TYR A 194 12.15 0.18 15.73
CA TYR A 194 13.08 -0.83 15.19
C TYR A 194 13.90 -0.30 14.01
N THR A 195 14.94 -1.03 13.61
CA THR A 195 15.77 -0.67 12.46
C THR A 195 15.29 -1.37 11.21
N VAL A 196 14.78 -0.58 10.25
CA VAL A 196 14.20 -1.09 9.00
C VAL A 196 15.25 -1.73 8.09
N TYR A 197 16.39 -1.06 7.89
CA TYR A 197 17.41 -1.55 6.98
C TYR A 197 18.82 -1.15 7.42
N ARG A 198 19.70 -2.14 7.57
CA ARG A 198 21.08 -1.93 8.05
C ARG A 198 21.92 -1.09 7.08
N GLN A 199 21.70 -1.25 5.76
CA GLN A 199 22.48 -0.56 4.72
C GLN A 199 21.79 0.74 4.24
N LYS A 200 21.24 1.53 5.18
CA LYS A 200 20.49 2.77 4.89
C LYS A 200 21.20 3.73 3.92
N HIS A 201 22.52 3.85 4.00
CA HIS A 201 23.30 4.73 3.13
C HIS A 201 23.32 4.27 1.65
N LEU A 202 23.39 2.96 1.41
CA LEU A 202 23.35 2.40 0.06
C LEU A 202 21.94 2.55 -0.51
N LEU A 203 20.92 2.25 0.29
CA LEU A 203 19.52 2.47 -0.05
C LEU A 203 19.27 3.94 -0.44
N GLN A 204 19.72 4.90 0.39
CA GLN A 204 19.59 6.33 0.09
C GLN A 204 20.20 6.70 -1.27
N SER A 205 21.41 6.19 -1.57
CA SER A 205 22.08 6.43 -2.85
C SER A 205 21.28 5.86 -4.03
N THR A 206 20.70 4.67 -3.89
CA THR A 206 19.85 4.06 -4.91
C THR A 206 18.58 4.88 -5.16
N LEU A 207 17.88 5.28 -4.10
CA LEU A 207 16.67 6.08 -4.19
C LEU A 207 16.93 7.46 -4.84
N GLU A 208 18.01 8.14 -4.45
CA GLU A 208 18.40 9.40 -5.06
C GLU A 208 18.79 9.27 -6.54
N SER A 209 19.39 8.14 -6.93
CA SER A 209 19.70 7.84 -8.32
C SER A 209 18.42 7.70 -9.15
N LEU A 210 17.42 6.98 -8.63
CA LEU A 210 16.11 6.82 -9.28
C LEU A 210 15.36 8.17 -9.37
N ALA A 211 15.43 9.00 -8.32
CA ALA A 211 14.87 10.35 -8.32
C ALA A 211 15.49 11.27 -9.39
N LYS A 212 16.71 10.97 -9.85
CA LYS A 212 17.45 11.73 -10.88
C LYS A 212 17.54 10.98 -12.23
N ALA A 213 16.84 9.85 -12.37
CA ALA A 213 16.95 8.97 -13.53
C ALA A 213 16.66 9.72 -14.84
N SER A 214 17.61 9.74 -15.78
CA SER A 214 17.53 10.55 -17.01
C SER A 214 17.71 9.75 -18.30
N SER A 215 17.62 8.41 -18.22
CA SER A 215 17.83 7.53 -19.38
C SER A 215 16.92 7.88 -20.56
N LYS A 216 17.49 7.79 -21.77
CA LYS A 216 16.75 7.92 -23.05
C LYS A 216 15.80 6.75 -23.31
N ARG A 217 15.97 5.63 -22.60
CA ARG A 217 15.08 4.46 -22.70
C ARG A 217 13.76 4.67 -21.96
N LEU A 218 13.72 5.60 -21.00
CA LEU A 218 12.52 5.92 -20.24
C LEU A 218 11.61 6.87 -21.00
N SER A 219 10.31 6.60 -20.98
CA SER A 219 9.32 7.54 -21.51
C SER A 219 9.29 8.82 -20.65
N LYS A 220 8.69 9.89 -21.20
CA LYS A 220 8.51 11.14 -20.44
C LYS A 220 7.59 10.94 -19.22
N LYS A 221 6.59 10.04 -19.35
CA LYS A 221 5.65 9.72 -18.27
C LYS A 221 6.42 9.02 -17.14
N ASP A 222 7.15 7.96 -17.48
CA ASP A 222 7.83 7.12 -16.48
C ASP A 222 8.92 7.91 -15.77
N ARG A 223 9.68 8.75 -16.50
CA ARG A 223 10.66 9.65 -15.88
C ARG A 223 10.01 10.59 -14.86
N LYS A 224 8.86 11.18 -15.21
CA LYS A 224 8.13 12.08 -14.29
C LYS A 224 7.65 11.32 -13.05
N GLN A 225 7.18 10.08 -13.24
CA GLN A 225 6.70 9.22 -12.17
C GLN A 225 7.85 8.85 -11.21
N LEU A 226 9.00 8.39 -11.74
CA LEU A 226 10.20 8.11 -10.95
C LEU A 226 10.68 9.34 -10.17
N HIS A 227 10.85 10.49 -10.84
CA HIS A 227 11.32 11.72 -10.18
C HIS A 227 10.37 12.18 -9.08
N THR A 228 9.07 12.01 -9.31
CA THR A 228 8.04 12.33 -8.33
C THR A 228 8.11 11.41 -7.12
N ALA A 229 8.02 10.10 -7.35
CA ALA A 229 7.91 9.12 -6.29
C ALA A 229 9.21 9.03 -5.49
N PHE A 230 10.35 8.87 -6.17
CA PHE A 230 11.62 8.65 -5.50
C PHE A 230 12.20 9.89 -4.81
N ALA A 231 11.77 11.09 -5.18
CA ALA A 231 12.07 12.27 -4.36
C ALA A 231 11.35 12.23 -3.01
N ASP A 232 10.08 11.81 -3.00
CA ASP A 232 9.29 11.68 -1.77
C ASP A 232 9.80 10.48 -0.93
N ILE A 233 10.05 9.32 -1.56
CA ILE A 233 10.57 8.11 -0.88
C ILE A 233 11.95 8.35 -0.28
N ALA A 234 12.89 8.95 -1.02
CA ALA A 234 14.24 9.25 -0.50
C ALA A 234 14.19 10.23 0.70
N HIS A 235 13.23 11.15 0.68
CA HIS A 235 13.01 12.07 1.79
C HIS A 235 12.44 11.37 3.01
N THR A 236 11.47 10.47 2.86
CA THR A 236 10.95 9.65 3.96
C THR A 236 12.01 8.72 4.54
N VAL A 237 12.85 8.08 3.73
CA VAL A 237 13.95 7.25 4.27
C VAL A 237 14.90 8.09 5.12
N GLU A 238 15.17 9.33 4.74
CA GLU A 238 15.94 10.27 5.57
C GLU A 238 15.18 10.72 6.83
N LYS A 239 13.88 11.04 6.67
CA LYS A 239 12.96 11.59 7.67
C LYS A 239 11.64 10.80 7.70
N PRO A 240 11.59 9.68 8.45
CA PRO A 240 10.48 8.73 8.37
C PRO A 240 9.13 9.25 8.83
N THR A 241 9.13 10.29 9.66
CA THR A 241 7.90 10.96 10.13
C THR A 241 7.28 11.90 9.10
N ARG A 242 7.95 12.09 7.95
CA ARG A 242 7.49 12.95 6.86
C ARG A 242 6.94 12.07 5.75
N GLY A 243 5.61 12.07 5.61
CA GLY A 243 4.93 11.35 4.55
C GLY A 243 5.12 11.98 3.15
N PRO A 244 4.36 11.52 2.16
CA PRO A 244 4.57 11.91 0.77
C PRO A 244 4.34 13.41 0.55
N ARG A 245 5.08 14.01 -0.39
CA ARG A 245 4.96 15.44 -0.77
C ARG A 245 5.15 16.44 0.37
N TYR A 246 5.92 16.08 1.40
CA TYR A 246 6.16 16.95 2.55
C TYR A 246 6.91 18.23 2.14
N SER A 247 6.46 19.38 2.64
CA SER A 247 7.09 20.68 2.43
C SER A 247 7.46 21.33 3.75
N THR A 248 8.74 21.63 3.91
CA THR A 248 9.29 22.39 5.05
C THR A 248 9.22 23.90 4.85
N ALA A 249 8.54 24.37 3.80
CA ALA A 249 8.26 25.79 3.66
C ALA A 249 7.36 26.24 4.82
N LEU A 250 7.57 27.45 5.32
CA LEU A 250 6.81 28.01 6.43
C LEU A 250 5.63 28.85 5.92
N ASP A 251 4.48 28.74 6.58
CA ASP A 251 3.34 29.63 6.40
C ASP A 251 3.52 30.97 7.13
N GLU A 252 2.49 31.83 7.08
CA GLU A 252 2.51 33.16 7.73
C GLU A 252 2.63 33.06 9.26
N ASP A 253 2.23 31.93 9.85
CA ASP A 253 2.28 31.64 11.29
C ASP A 253 3.58 30.91 11.69
N GLY A 254 4.48 30.66 10.74
CA GLY A 254 5.76 30.00 10.97
C GLY A 254 5.67 28.47 11.12
N ARG A 255 4.56 27.85 10.67
CA ARG A 255 4.36 26.40 10.67
C ARG A 255 4.77 25.82 9.32
N GLU A 256 5.31 24.60 9.32
CA GLU A 256 5.60 23.90 8.07
C GLU A 256 4.29 23.56 7.34
N TYR A 257 4.25 23.72 6.01
CA TYR A 257 3.07 23.37 5.19
C TYR A 257 2.69 21.87 5.28
N GLY A 258 3.62 21.01 5.68
CA GLY A 258 3.40 19.56 5.73
C GLY A 258 3.17 18.96 4.34
N SER A 259 2.37 17.91 4.26
CA SER A 259 2.06 17.28 2.97
C SER A 259 1.24 18.19 2.06
N ARG A 260 1.74 18.34 0.83
CA ARG A 260 1.04 19.03 -0.26
C ARG A 260 0.20 18.11 -1.13
N MET A 261 0.12 16.83 -0.79
CA MET A 261 -0.73 15.88 -1.51
C MET A 261 -2.18 16.03 -1.04
N LYS A 262 -2.98 16.71 -1.87
CA LYS A 262 -4.39 17.00 -1.59
C LYS A 262 -5.30 16.29 -2.59
N VAL A 263 -6.35 15.64 -2.11
CA VAL A 263 -7.38 14.97 -2.92
C VAL A 263 -8.69 15.71 -2.75
N ASN A 264 -9.30 16.13 -3.86
CA ASN A 264 -10.62 16.75 -3.85
C ASN A 264 -11.70 15.66 -3.75
N LEU A 265 -12.50 15.71 -2.68
CA LEU A 265 -13.57 14.75 -2.41
C LEU A 265 -14.93 15.20 -2.95
N GLY A 266 -15.00 16.36 -3.60
CA GLY A 266 -16.27 16.98 -4.01
C GLY A 266 -16.87 17.85 -2.90
N ALA A 267 -17.90 18.63 -3.26
CA ALA A 267 -18.64 19.52 -2.34
C ALA A 267 -17.79 20.53 -1.51
N GLY A 268 -16.55 20.79 -1.90
CA GLY A 268 -15.63 21.68 -1.19
C GLY A 268 -14.69 20.96 -0.21
N SER A 269 -14.86 19.66 0.00
CA SER A 269 -14.03 18.87 0.91
C SER A 269 -12.70 18.46 0.26
N ILE A 270 -11.60 18.66 0.99
CA ILE A 270 -10.24 18.29 0.57
C ILE A 270 -9.64 17.37 1.62
N MET A 271 -9.16 16.21 1.20
CA MET A 271 -8.38 15.29 2.04
C MET A 271 -6.88 15.52 1.83
N THR A 272 -6.13 15.55 2.91
CA THR A 272 -4.66 15.56 2.87
C THR A 272 -4.12 14.15 3.03
N ILE A 273 -3.24 13.73 2.11
CA ILE A 273 -2.48 12.49 2.24
C ILE A 273 -1.12 12.85 2.83
N ASP A 274 -1.04 12.85 4.16
CA ASP A 274 0.13 13.25 4.96
C ASP A 274 0.98 12.07 5.45
N ALA A 275 0.53 10.83 5.22
CA ALA A 275 1.20 9.60 5.59
C ALA A 275 1.13 8.57 4.44
N TRP A 276 2.11 7.68 4.39
CA TRP A 276 2.21 6.60 3.41
C TRP A 276 1.10 5.57 3.60
N TRP A 277 0.71 5.26 4.84
CA TRP A 277 -0.45 4.40 5.07
C TRP A 277 -1.74 4.99 4.46
N LYS A 278 -1.94 6.32 4.53
CA LYS A 278 -3.07 6.99 3.88
C LYS A 278 -2.99 6.87 2.36
N LEU A 279 -1.78 7.02 1.80
CA LEU A 279 -1.57 6.88 0.36
C LEU A 279 -1.89 5.45 -0.13
N ALA A 280 -1.36 4.44 0.57
CA ALA A 280 -1.58 3.03 0.25
C ALA A 280 -3.08 2.69 0.30
N ARG A 281 -3.78 3.11 1.36
CA ARG A 281 -5.25 2.92 1.48
C ARG A 281 -6.02 3.68 0.40
N PHE A 282 -5.67 4.93 0.12
CA PHE A 282 -6.29 5.70 -0.96
C PHE A 282 -6.14 5.04 -2.33
N GLN A 283 -4.93 4.60 -2.68
CA GLN A 283 -4.66 3.92 -3.95
C GLN A 283 -5.42 2.59 -4.04
N GLY A 284 -5.43 1.78 -2.97
CA GLY A 284 -6.21 0.54 -2.89
C GLY A 284 -7.70 0.77 -3.12
N LEU A 285 -8.28 1.75 -2.43
CA LEU A 285 -9.67 2.18 -2.63
C LEU A 285 -9.93 2.65 -4.07
N LYS A 286 -9.01 3.41 -4.68
CA LYS A 286 -9.12 3.84 -6.08
C LYS A 286 -9.07 2.67 -7.06
N ARG A 287 -8.25 1.64 -6.80
CA ARG A 287 -8.18 0.43 -7.64
C ARG A 287 -9.48 -0.38 -7.57
N LEU A 288 -10.04 -0.54 -6.37
CA LEU A 288 -11.30 -1.28 -6.14
C LEU A 288 -12.53 -0.53 -6.68
N LEU A 289 -12.70 0.74 -6.31
CA LEU A 289 -13.93 1.51 -6.54
C LEU A 289 -13.92 2.32 -7.85
N GLN A 290 -12.74 2.57 -8.41
CA GLN A 290 -12.55 3.33 -9.65
C GLN A 290 -13.29 4.68 -9.64
N ALA A 291 -14.12 4.94 -10.65
CA ALA A 291 -14.92 6.16 -10.76
C ALA A 291 -15.98 6.30 -9.65
N GLY A 292 -16.33 5.20 -8.97
CA GLY A 292 -17.27 5.18 -7.85
C GLY A 292 -16.68 5.65 -6.52
N PHE A 293 -15.35 5.86 -6.43
CA PHE A 293 -14.68 6.22 -5.18
C PHE A 293 -15.36 7.37 -4.43
N LEU A 294 -15.67 8.49 -5.10
CA LEU A 294 -16.25 9.66 -4.44
C LEU A 294 -17.63 9.38 -3.85
N VAL A 295 -18.46 8.61 -4.55
CA VAL A 295 -19.79 8.22 -4.08
C VAL A 295 -19.66 7.32 -2.85
N HIS A 296 -18.75 6.34 -2.89
CA HIS A 296 -18.54 5.46 -1.74
C HIS A 296 -17.89 6.20 -0.57
N TYR A 297 -16.99 7.15 -0.81
CA TYR A 297 -16.41 7.95 0.26
C TYR A 297 -17.46 8.74 1.04
N GLU A 298 -18.50 9.22 0.36
CA GLU A 298 -19.60 9.97 0.97
C GLU A 298 -20.64 9.07 1.66
N PHE A 299 -20.91 7.87 1.13
CA PHE A 299 -22.06 7.06 1.55
C PHE A 299 -21.74 5.66 2.09
N ASN A 300 -20.47 5.24 2.10
CA ASN A 300 -20.04 3.93 2.59
C ASN A 300 -19.13 4.10 3.81
N GLU A 301 -19.66 3.75 4.98
CA GLU A 301 -18.97 3.83 6.27
C GLU A 301 -17.63 3.11 6.26
N ALA A 302 -17.56 1.89 5.69
CA ALA A 302 -16.32 1.13 5.61
C ALA A 302 -15.22 1.85 4.82
N VAL A 303 -15.61 2.59 3.76
CA VAL A 303 -14.67 3.36 2.94
C VAL A 303 -14.21 4.62 3.67
N TYR A 304 -15.12 5.27 4.40
CA TYR A 304 -14.80 6.43 5.21
C TYR A 304 -13.85 6.06 6.37
N GLU A 305 -14.14 4.98 7.10
CA GLU A 305 -13.31 4.47 8.19
C GLU A 305 -11.94 3.99 7.72
N SER A 306 -11.85 3.45 6.50
CA SER A 306 -10.58 3.05 5.91
C SER A 306 -9.64 4.23 5.66
N LEU A 307 -10.19 5.42 5.39
CA LEU A 307 -9.42 6.61 5.07
C LEU A 307 -10.08 7.88 5.65
N PRO A 308 -10.06 8.06 6.98
CA PRO A 308 -10.76 9.16 7.62
C PRO A 308 -10.08 10.50 7.29
N VAL A 309 -10.87 11.54 7.01
CA VAL A 309 -10.34 12.91 6.93
C VAL A 309 -10.05 13.36 8.36
N VAL A 310 -8.80 13.76 8.63
CA VAL A 310 -8.53 14.64 9.77
C VAL A 310 -9.08 15.99 9.37
N VAL A 311 -10.23 16.37 9.95
CA VAL A 311 -10.72 17.74 9.84
C VAL A 311 -9.73 18.58 10.63
N ASP A 312 -8.94 19.40 9.95
CA ASP A 312 -8.23 20.48 10.63
C ASP A 312 -9.32 21.37 11.23
N ASP A 313 -9.49 21.34 12.55
CA ASP A 313 -10.35 22.29 13.24
C ASP A 313 -9.86 23.71 12.88
N GLU A 314 -10.73 24.51 12.24
CA GLU A 314 -10.48 25.93 11.92
C GLU A 314 -10.17 26.77 13.16
#